data_AF-A0A528AVT5-F1
#
_entry.id   AF-A0A528AVT5-F1
#
_cell.length_a   1.000
_cell.length_b   1.000
_cell.length_c   1.000
_cell.angle_alpha   90.00
_cell.angle_beta   90.00
_cell.angle_gamma   90.00
#
_symmetry.space_group_name_H-M   'P 1'
#
loop_
_entity.id
_entity.type
_entity.pdbx_description
1 polymer ?
#
loop_
_entity_poly.entity_id
_entity_poly.type
_entity_poly.pdbx_seq_one_letter_code
_entity_poly.pdbx_strand_id
1 'polypeptide(L)' 'ITKLFADRQVEVEPHVVQYLVRRIERSLATAMRVVERLDRTALERKTPITRALSAETVSAMDEGQGEFEI' A
#
# COMPACT_ATOMS: atom_id res chain seq x y z
N ILE A 1 -2.47 8.60 -4.83
CA ILE A 1 -2.01 7.19 -4.84
C ILE A 1 -1.36 6.84 -6.17
N THR A 2 -2.04 6.96 -7.34
CA THR A 2 -1.44 6.65 -8.65
C THR A 2 -0.08 7.31 -8.87
N LYS A 3 0.04 8.61 -8.61
CA LYS A 3 1.31 9.34 -8.69
C LYS A 3 2.41 8.75 -7.80
N LEU A 4 2.08 8.30 -6.58
CA LEU A 4 3.07 7.74 -5.65
C LEU A 4 3.66 6.42 -6.15
N PHE A 5 2.88 5.60 -6.85
CA PHE A 5 3.38 4.41 -7.53
C PHE A 5 4.21 4.76 -8.77
N ALA A 6 3.72 5.71 -9.58
CA ALA A 6 4.43 6.18 -10.76
C ALA A 6 5.80 6.81 -10.43
N ASP A 7 5.87 7.59 -9.33
CA ASP A 7 7.12 8.17 -8.82
C ASP A 7 8.15 7.10 -8.42
N ARG A 8 7.70 5.85 -8.17
CA ARG A 8 8.52 4.66 -7.90
C ARG A 8 8.71 3.76 -9.14
N GLN A 9 8.26 4.20 -10.31
CA GLN A 9 8.25 3.42 -11.55
C GLN A 9 7.47 2.11 -11.45
N VAL A 10 6.48 2.04 -10.56
CA VAL A 10 5.62 0.86 -10.40
C VAL A 10 4.30 1.10 -11.10
N GLU A 11 3.97 0.23 -12.06
CA GLU A 11 2.65 0.21 -12.69
C GLU A 11 1.68 -0.61 -11.83
N VAL A 12 0.51 -0.05 -11.54
CA VAL A 12 -0.54 -0.70 -10.75
C VAL A 12 -1.88 -0.64 -11.46
N GLU A 13 -2.65 -1.71 -11.36
CA GLU A 13 -3.97 -1.74 -11.97
C GLU A 13 -4.92 -0.72 -11.29
N PRO A 14 -5.81 -0.05 -12.05
CA PRO A 14 -6.69 1.00 -11.51
C PRO A 14 -7.54 0.53 -10.33
N HIS A 15 -7.95 -0.75 -10.32
CA HIS A 15 -8.77 -1.31 -9.25
C HIS A 15 -8.01 -1.43 -7.92
N VAL A 16 -6.68 -1.59 -7.95
CA VAL A 16 -5.82 -1.58 -6.76
C VAL A 16 -5.78 -0.19 -6.16
N VAL A 17 -5.61 0.83 -7.01
CA VAL A 17 -5.65 2.23 -6.58
C VAL A 17 -6.99 2.56 -5.94
N GLN A 18 -8.11 2.16 -6.57
CA GLN A 18 -9.44 2.36 -6.03
C GLN A 18 -9.64 1.67 -4.68
N TYR A 19 -9.13 0.45 -4.51
CA TYR A 19 -9.16 -0.25 -3.23
C TYR A 19 -8.42 0.53 -2.15
N LEU A 20 -7.18 0.95 -2.42
CA LEU A 20 -6.37 1.69 -1.47
C LEU A 20 -7.02 3.01 -1.06
N VAL A 21 -7.51 3.81 -2.03
CA VAL A 21 -8.20 5.08 -1.75
C VAL A 21 -9.43 4.90 -0.84
N ARG A 22 -10.11 3.76 -0.91
CA ARG A 22 -11.29 3.46 -0.08
C ARG A 22 -10.93 2.92 1.31
N ARG A 23 -9.78 2.26 1.47
CA ARG A 23 -9.44 1.52 2.70
C ARG A 23 -8.49 2.28 3.62
N ILE A 24 -7.62 3.12 3.08
CA ILE A 24 -6.64 3.88 3.87
C ILE A 24 -7.23 5.24 4.30
N GLU A 25 -6.74 5.78 5.40
CA GLU A 25 -7.06 7.14 5.83
C GLU A 25 -6.67 8.17 4.75
N ARG A 26 -7.45 9.24 4.63
CA ARG A 26 -7.18 10.32 3.67
C ARG A 26 -6.07 11.26 4.15
N SER A 27 -4.87 10.71 4.29
CA SER A 27 -3.63 11.42 4.59
C SER A 27 -2.55 11.04 3.58
N LEU A 28 -1.80 12.04 3.12
CA LEU A 28 -0.66 11.82 2.22
C LEU A 28 0.40 10.93 2.89
N ALA A 29 0.65 11.13 4.19
CA ALA A 29 1.62 10.34 4.95
C ALA A 29 1.22 8.86 5.02
N THR A 30 -0.06 8.56 5.25
CA THR A 30 -0.58 7.18 5.26
C THR A 30 -0.46 6.56 3.85
N ALA A 31 -0.83 7.30 2.80
CA ALA A 31 -0.66 6.84 1.43
C ALA A 31 0.80 6.52 1.07
N MET A 32 1.75 7.37 1.48
CA MET A 32 3.18 7.14 1.25
C MET A 32 3.67 5.86 1.95
N ARG A 33 3.33 5.68 3.23
CA ARG A 33 3.71 4.48 4.01
C ARG A 33 3.17 3.20 3.39
N VAL A 34 1.90 3.20 2.98
CA VAL A 34 1.27 2.03 2.35
C VAL A 34 1.91 1.69 1.01
N VAL A 35 2.14 2.70 0.15
CA VAL A 35 2.80 2.51 -1.14
C VAL A 35 4.22 1.98 -0.98
N GLU A 36 4.99 2.54 -0.04
CA GLU A 36 6.35 2.07 0.25
C GLU A 36 6.37 0.62 0.73
N ARG A 37 5.46 0.24 1.62
CA ARG A 37 5.37 -1.14 2.11
C ARG A 37 4.99 -2.10 1.00
N LEU A 38 4.06 -1.71 0.13
CA LEU A 38 3.62 -2.53 -1.00
C LEU A 38 4.74 -2.75 -2.01
N ASP A 39 5.42 -1.67 -2.41
CA ASP A 39 6.57 -1.68 -3.32
C ASP A 39 7.66 -2.62 -2.81
N ARG A 40 8.06 -2.46 -1.54
CA ARG A 40 9.05 -3.33 -0.90
C ARG A 40 8.61 -4.79 -0.88
N THR A 41 7.37 -5.07 -0.47
CA THR A 41 6.86 -6.45 -0.35
C THR A 41 6.73 -7.12 -1.73
N ALA A 42 6.30 -6.38 -2.74
CA ALA A 42 6.22 -6.85 -4.12
C ALA A 42 7.61 -7.19 -4.69
N LEU A 43 8.61 -6.34 -4.42
CA LEU A 43 9.99 -6.56 -4.83
C LEU A 43 10.60 -7.79 -4.13
N GLU A 44 10.41 -7.93 -2.82
CA GLU A 44 10.87 -9.07 -2.02
C GLU A 44 10.28 -10.39 -2.52
N ARG A 45 8.97 -10.40 -2.79
CA ARG A 45 8.24 -11.58 -3.28
C ARG A 45 8.36 -11.80 -4.79
N LYS A 46 8.98 -10.86 -5.51
CA LYS A 46 9.06 -10.84 -6.99
C LYS A 46 7.69 -11.04 -7.66
N THR A 47 6.66 -10.38 -7.13
CA THR A 47 5.27 -10.48 -7.58
C THR A 47 4.73 -9.09 -7.92
N PRO A 48 3.81 -8.96 -8.88
CA PRO A 48 3.12 -7.69 -9.10
C PRO A 48 2.28 -7.26 -7.88
N ILE A 49 2.04 -5.96 -7.77
CA ILE A 49 1.12 -5.41 -6.76
C ILE A 49 -0.31 -5.70 -7.20
N THR A 50 -0.98 -6.58 -6.46
CA THR A 50 -2.39 -6.94 -6.69
C THR A 50 -3.29 -6.37 -5.58
N ARG A 51 -4.60 -6.47 -5.79
CA ARG A 51 -5.59 -6.16 -4.75
C ARG A 51 -5.40 -7.03 -3.50
N ALA A 52 -5.05 -8.31 -3.67
CA ALA A 52 -4.83 -9.23 -2.55
C ALA A 52 -3.62 -8.81 -1.70
N LEU A 53 -2.49 -8.49 -2.34
CA LEU A 53 -1.30 -7.98 -1.65
C LEU A 53 -1.59 -6.65 -0.94
N SER A 54 -2.39 -5.80 -1.57
CA SER A 54 -2.86 -4.54 -0.98
C SER A 54 -3.70 -4.75 0.26
N ALA A 55 -4.61 -5.73 0.24
CA ALA A 55 -5.44 -6.06 1.38
C ALA A 55 -4.62 -6.64 2.54
N GLU A 56 -3.71 -7.56 2.24
CA GLU A 56 -2.78 -8.13 3.21
C GLU A 56 -1.93 -7.03 3.88
N THR A 57 -1.33 -6.16 3.07
CA THR A 57 -0.45 -5.09 3.57
C THR A 57 -1.19 -4.09 4.44
N VAL A 58 -2.38 -3.64 4.01
CA VAL A 58 -3.17 -2.69 4.80
C VAL A 58 -3.66 -3.35 6.10
N SER A 59 -4.04 -4.62 6.08
CA SER A 59 -4.46 -5.33 7.31
C SER A 59 -3.30 -5.48 8.28
N ALA A 60 -2.11 -5.85 7.80
CA ALA A 60 -0.91 -5.93 8.63
C ALA A 60 -0.48 -4.58 9.21
N MET A 61 -0.72 -3.48 8.48
CA MET A 61 -0.47 -2.12 8.98
C MET A 61 -1.50 -1.72 10.04
N ASP A 62 -2.79 -2.02 9.84
CA ASP A 62 -3.84 -1.79 10.85
C ASP A 62 -3.54 -2.58 12.14
N GLU A 63 -3.06 -3.82 12.02
CA GLU A 63 -2.68 -4.69 13.16
C GLU A 63 -1.42 -4.20 13.88
N GLY A 64 -0.37 -3.84 13.13
CA GLY A 64 0.89 -3.35 13.70
C GLY A 64 0.83 -1.92 14.24
N GLN A 65 -0.12 -1.10 13.79
CA GLN A 65 -0.35 0.25 14.34
C GLN A 65 -0.93 0.20 15.77
N GLY A 66 -1.45 -0.93 16.24
CA GLY A 66 -1.88 -1.12 17.63
C GLY A 66 -0.73 -1.29 18.63
N GLU A 67 0.49 -1.55 18.18
CA GLU A 67 1.64 -1.87 19.06
C GLU A 67 2.59 -0.68 19.30
N PHE A 68 2.48 0.41 18.52
CA PHE A 68 3.39 1.56 18.59
C PHE A 68 2.77 2.83 19.21
N GLU A 69 1.72 2.68 20.02
CA GLU A 69 1.18 3.76 20.86
C GLU A 69 1.31 3.35 22.34
N ILE A 70 2.52 3.42 22.88
CA ILE A 70 2.85 3.38 24.33
C ILE A 70 4.06 4.26 24.62
#